data_AF-A0A936CIH9-F1
#
_entry.id   AF-A0A936CIH9-F1
#
_cell.length_a   1.000
_cell.length_b   1.000
_cell.length_c   1.000
_cell.angle_alpha   90.00
_cell.angle_beta   90.00
_cell.angle_gamma   90.00
#
_symmetry.space_group_name_H-M   'P 1'
#
loop_
_entity.id
_entity.type
_entity.pdbx_description
1 polymer ?
#
loop_
_entity_poly.entity_id
_entity_poly.type
_entity_poly.pdbx_seq_one_letter_code
_entity_poly.pdbx_strand_id
1 'polypeptide(L)'
;MTTQKTQPWWKFGHVWLVISGPLVVVVAGFFTLYLAVRTPDPLVTEDYYRKGIEINRTLGADRPATGSLAPAIAARNHAATGVVAEKPAAAVKP
;
A
#
# COMPACT_ATOMS: atom_id res chain seq x y z
N MET A 1 -31.14 35.66 53.73
CA MET A 1 -30.24 35.43 52.58
C MET A 1 -29.77 33.99 52.65
N THR A 2 -30.33 33.08 51.86
CA THR A 2 -29.89 31.68 51.83
C THR A 2 -28.68 31.57 50.92
N THR A 3 -27.50 31.37 51.51
CA THR A 3 -26.26 31.19 50.77
C THR A 3 -26.29 29.85 50.04
N GLN A 4 -26.49 29.88 48.72
CA GLN A 4 -26.36 28.70 47.85
C GLN A 4 -24.90 28.26 47.85
N LYS A 5 -24.63 27.04 48.34
CA LYS A 5 -23.28 26.47 48.37
C LYS A 5 -23.06 25.63 47.12
N THR A 6 -22.45 26.21 46.09
CA THR A 6 -22.15 25.53 44.83
C THR A 6 -21.17 24.37 45.07
N GLN A 7 -21.47 23.18 44.54
CA GLN A 7 -20.54 22.06 44.63
C GLN A 7 -19.37 22.21 43.65
N PRO A 8 -18.16 21.72 44.01
CA PRO A 8 -17.02 21.71 43.10
C PRO A 8 -17.29 20.90 41.84
N TRP A 9 -16.86 21.42 40.69
CA TRP A 9 -17.15 20.86 39.36
C TRP A 9 -16.62 19.43 39.15
N TRP A 10 -15.50 19.06 39.76
CA TRP A 10 -14.89 17.72 39.64
C TRP A 10 -15.75 16.59 40.26
N LYS A 11 -16.78 16.93 41.05
CA LYS A 11 -17.68 15.94 41.65
C LYS A 11 -18.73 15.42 40.66
N PHE A 12 -18.95 16.10 39.53
CA PHE A 12 -19.92 15.68 38.54
C PHE A 12 -19.31 14.65 37.58
N GLY A 13 -19.92 13.46 37.48
CA GLY A 13 -19.39 12.36 36.65
C GLY A 13 -19.26 12.72 35.16
N HIS A 14 -20.16 13.54 34.61
CA HIS A 14 -20.11 13.95 33.20
C HIS A 14 -18.87 14.78 32.85
N VAL A 15 -18.28 15.49 33.83
CA VAL A 15 -17.04 16.25 33.62
C VAL A 15 -15.91 15.29 33.24
N TRP A 16 -15.82 14.15 33.92
CA TRP A 16 -14.83 13.13 33.62
C TRP A 16 -15.07 12.47 32.26
N LEU A 17 -16.33 12.32 31.83
CA LEU A 17 -16.65 11.84 30.49
C LEU A 17 -16.10 12.78 29.41
N VAL A 18 -16.28 14.10 29.57
CA VAL A 18 -15.74 15.09 28.62
C VAL A 18 -14.21 15.10 28.63
N ILE A 19 -13.58 15.03 29.81
CA ILE A 19 -12.11 14.99 29.94
C ILE A 19 -11.52 13.70 29.37
N SER A 20 -12.25 12.57 29.49
CA SER A 20 -11.76 11.25 29.08
C SER A 20 -11.45 11.17 27.59
N GLY A 21 -12.26 11.81 26.73
CA GLY A 21 -12.07 11.76 25.28
C GLY A 21 -10.68 12.28 24.86
N PRO A 22 -10.33 13.55 25.15
CA PRO A 22 -9.00 14.08 24.86
C PRO A 22 -7.87 13.32 25.58
N LEU A 23 -8.08 12.93 26.83
CA LEU A 23 -7.06 12.22 27.62
C LEU A 23 -6.67 10.88 26.96
N VAL A 24 -7.64 10.11 26.48
CA VAL A 24 -7.41 8.83 25.80
C VAL A 24 -6.56 9.01 24.55
N VAL A 25 -6.82 10.05 23.74
CA VAL A 25 -6.04 10.31 22.52
C VAL A 25 -4.60 10.68 22.84
N VAL A 26 -4.37 11.48 23.87
CA VAL A 26 -3.00 11.83 24.32
C VAL A 26 -2.25 10.57 24.75
N VAL A 27 -2.86 9.71 25.57
CA VAL A 27 -2.27 8.43 26.01
C VAL A 27 -1.97 7.52 24.81
N ALA A 28 -2.90 7.39 23.86
CA ALA A 28 -2.71 6.60 22.65
C ALA A 28 -1.57 7.12 21.76
N GLY A 29 -1.41 8.45 21.67
CA GLY A 29 -0.31 9.09 20.98
C GLY A 29 1.05 8.73 21.59
N PHE A 30 1.18 8.84 22.91
CA PHE A 30 2.40 8.43 23.61
C PHE A 30 2.66 6.93 23.52
N PHE A 31 1.61 6.11 23.53
CA PHE A 31 1.75 4.66 23.35
C PHE A 31 2.30 4.32 21.96
N THR A 32 1.78 4.98 20.92
CA THR A 32 2.30 4.83 19.55
C THR A 32 3.75 5.30 19.45
N LEU A 33 4.07 6.45 20.05
CA LEU A 33 5.45 6.94 20.10
C LEU A 33 6.38 5.95 20.80
N TYR A 34 5.93 5.38 21.91
CA TYR A 34 6.69 4.37 22.65
C TYR A 34 6.99 3.15 21.77
N LEU A 35 6.01 2.65 21.02
CA LEU A 35 6.20 1.55 20.07
C LEU A 35 7.21 1.91 18.98
N ALA A 36 7.09 3.12 18.41
CA ALA A 36 7.98 3.60 17.36
C ALA A 36 9.45 3.69 17.81
N VAL A 37 9.69 4.10 19.07
CA VAL A 37 11.04 4.20 19.62
C VAL A 37 11.59 2.83 20.05
N ARG A 38 10.73 1.95 20.59
CA ARG A 38 11.13 0.62 21.09
C ARG A 38 11.47 -0.37 19.98
N THR A 39 10.75 -0.31 18.87
CA THR A 39 10.90 -1.27 17.78
C THR A 39 11.28 -0.52 16.51
N PRO A 40 12.58 -0.21 16.32
CA PRO A 40 13.04 0.35 15.06
C PRO A 40 12.75 -0.67 13.95
N ASP A 41 11.93 -0.27 12.99
CA ASP A 41 11.71 -1.06 11.77
C ASP A 41 13.05 -1.08 11.00
N PRO A 42 13.70 -2.24 10.82
CA PRO A 42 14.97 -2.31 10.13
C PRO A 42 14.77 -1.77 8.71
N LEU A 43 15.37 -0.60 8.47
CA LEU A 43 15.39 0.08 7.18
C LEU A 43 15.85 -0.92 6.12
N VAL A 44 15.06 -1.07 5.06
CA VAL A 44 15.38 -1.86 3.87
C VAL A 44 16.81 -1.52 3.44
N THR A 45 17.74 -2.44 3.66
CA THR A 45 19.17 -2.21 3.40
C THR A 45 19.40 -1.97 1.90
N GLU A 46 20.48 -1.26 1.54
CA GLU A 46 20.94 -1.10 0.14
C GLU A 46 20.93 -2.41 -0.64
N ASP A 47 21.14 -3.53 0.05
CA ASP A 47 21.14 -4.87 -0.49
C ASP A 47 19.79 -5.28 -1.08
N TYR A 48 18.66 -4.73 -0.62
CA TYR A 48 17.35 -5.01 -1.22
C TYR A 48 17.23 -4.44 -2.63
N TYR A 49 17.77 -3.24 -2.85
CA TYR A 49 17.84 -2.62 -4.18
C TYR A 49 18.83 -3.40 -5.08
N ARG A 50 20.00 -3.74 -4.55
CA ARG A 50 20.99 -4.57 -5.27
C ARG A 50 20.43 -5.95 -5.61
N LYS A 51 19.69 -6.58 -4.71
CA LYS A 51 19.04 -7.88 -4.91
C LYS A 51 18.01 -7.82 -6.04
N GLY A 52 17.23 -6.74 -6.16
CA GLY A 52 16.33 -6.52 -7.29
C GLY A 52 17.05 -6.35 -8.63
N ILE A 53 18.19 -5.65 -8.65
CA ILE A 53 19.04 -5.49 -9.85
C ILE A 53 19.72 -6.81 -10.23
N GLU A 54 20.19 -7.55 -9.23
CA GLU A 54 20.88 -8.83 -9.44
C GLU A 54 19.92 -9.91 -9.92
N ILE A 55 18.67 -9.94 -9.44
CA ILE A 55 17.60 -10.79 -10.00
C ILE A 55 17.39 -10.50 -11.49
N ASN A 56 17.37 -9.23 -11.92
CA ASN A 56 17.27 -8.91 -13.34
C ASN A 56 18.52 -9.34 -14.13
N ARG A 57 19.71 -9.31 -13.50
CA ARG A 57 20.97 -9.74 -14.13
C ARG A 57 21.04 -11.26 -14.26
N THR A 58 20.64 -12.02 -13.25
CA THR A 58 20.60 -13.49 -13.29
C THR A 58 19.48 -13.97 -14.19
N LEU A 59 18.31 -13.34 -14.22
CA LEU A 59 17.27 -13.61 -15.23
C LEU A 59 17.73 -13.33 -16.67
N GLY A 60 18.66 -12.38 -16.85
CA GLY A 60 19.27 -12.09 -18.14
C GLY A 60 20.39 -13.06 -18.54
N ALA A 61 21.15 -13.57 -17.56
CA ALA A 61 22.30 -14.45 -17.75
C ALA A 61 21.91 -15.94 -17.78
N ASP A 62 20.97 -16.36 -16.95
CA ASP A 62 20.34 -17.69 -16.93
C ASP A 62 19.20 -17.76 -17.96
N ARG A 63 19.43 -17.27 -19.20
CA ARG A 63 18.65 -17.71 -20.35
C ARG A 63 19.28 -19.01 -20.88
N PRO A 64 18.89 -20.21 -20.41
CA PRO A 64 18.92 -21.35 -21.30
C PRO A 64 17.96 -21.01 -22.42
N ALA A 65 18.50 -20.85 -23.63
CA ALA A 65 17.70 -20.73 -24.84
C ALA A 65 17.01 -22.07 -25.11
N THR A 66 16.00 -22.48 -24.34
CA THR A 66 15.39 -23.80 -24.56
C THR A 66 13.98 -23.89 -23.95
N GLY A 67 12.96 -23.56 -24.75
CA GLY A 67 11.66 -24.23 -24.66
C GLY A 67 10.43 -23.38 -24.30
N SER A 68 10.36 -22.79 -23.09
CA SER A 68 9.06 -22.39 -22.52
C SER A 68 8.62 -20.94 -22.74
N LEU A 69 9.54 -20.01 -23.04
CA LEU A 69 9.23 -18.58 -23.15
C LEU A 69 9.06 -18.08 -24.60
N ALA A 70 9.45 -18.88 -25.59
CA ALA A 70 9.29 -18.53 -27.00
C ALA A 70 7.82 -18.22 -27.39
N PRO A 71 6.81 -19.01 -26.93
CA PRO A 71 5.40 -18.70 -27.22
C PRO A 71 4.93 -17.39 -26.57
N ALA A 72 5.38 -17.11 -25.34
CA ALA A 72 5.00 -15.91 -24.61
C ALA A 72 5.60 -14.63 -25.22
N ILE A 73 6.84 -14.70 -25.74
CA ILE A 73 7.46 -13.59 -26.47
C ILE A 73 6.79 -13.37 -27.82
N ALA A 74 6.46 -14.43 -28.56
CA ALA A 74 5.71 -14.33 -29.82
C ALA A 74 4.33 -13.69 -29.60
N ALA A 75 3.60 -14.07 -28.54
CA ALA A 75 2.32 -13.49 -28.18
C ALA A 75 2.39 -11.97 -27.91
N ARG A 76 3.45 -11.50 -27.26
CA ARG A 76 3.70 -10.06 -27.06
C ARG A 76 3.91 -9.31 -28.38
N ASN A 77 4.65 -9.91 -29.32
CA ASN A 77 4.91 -9.30 -30.62
C ASN A 77 3.64 -9.22 -31.48
N HIS A 78 2.77 -10.23 -31.42
CA HIS A 78 1.48 -10.23 -32.12
C HIS A 78 0.49 -9.17 -31.59
N ALA A 79 0.52 -8.84 -30.28
CA ALA A 79 -0.33 -7.80 -29.70
C ALA A 79 0.10 -6.37 -30.07
N ALA A 80 1.38 -6.16 -30.43
CA ALA A 80 1.90 -4.86 -30.84
C ALA A 80 1.59 -4.53 -32.33
N THR A 81 1.37 -5.56 -33.16
CA THR A 81 0.85 -5.38 -34.53
C THR A 81 -0.67 -5.29 -34.49
N GLY A 82 -1.20 -4.09 -34.29
CA GLY A 82 -2.64 -3.85 -34.34
C GLY A 82 -3.19 -4.10 -35.74
N VAL A 83 -3.72 -5.30 -36.01
CA VAL A 83 -4.57 -5.52 -37.18
C VAL A 83 -5.98 -5.01 -36.86
N VAL A 84 -6.29 -3.80 -37.34
CA VAL A 84 -7.68 -3.36 -37.46
C VAL A 84 -8.31 -4.26 -38.52
N ALA A 85 -9.23 -5.13 -38.10
CA ALA A 85 -9.99 -5.95 -39.03
C ALA A 85 -10.80 -5.03 -39.98
N GLU A 86 -10.43 -5.00 -41.25
CA GLU A 86 -11.20 -4.28 -42.26
C GLU A 86 -12.56 -4.98 -42.44
N LYS A 87 -13.63 -4.21 -42.27
CA LYS A 87 -15.02 -4.66 -42.40
C LYS A 87 -15.26 -5.17 -43.83
N PRO A 88 -15.80 -6.37 -44.05
CA PRO A 88 -15.94 -6.90 -45.40
C PRO A 88 -17.00 -6.10 -46.19
N ALA A 89 -16.57 -5.53 -47.32
CA ALA A 89 -17.45 -4.91 -48.30
C ALA A 89 -18.27 -5.98 -49.04
N ALA A 90 -19.53 -5.64 -49.30
CA ALA A 90 -20.56 -6.53 -49.81
C ALA A 90 -20.17 -7.23 -51.13
N ALA A 91 -20.54 -8.52 -51.20
CA ALA A 91 -20.36 -9.37 -52.36
C ALA A 91 -21.10 -8.83 -53.60
N VAL A 92 -20.37 -8.59 -54.68
CA VAL A 92 -20.93 -8.45 -56.03
C VAL A 92 -20.80 -9.80 -56.72
N LYS A 93 -21.95 -10.45 -57.00
CA LYS A 93 -22.06 -11.64 -57.84
C LYS A 93 -22.14 -11.23 -59.33
N PRO A 94 -21.74 -12.12 -60.26
CA PRO A 94 -21.71 -11.85 -61.70
C PRO A 94 -23.10 -11.67 -62.31
#